data_AF-A0A2V7BAI0-F1
#
_entry.id   AF-A0A2V7BAI0-F1
#
_cell.length_a   1.000
_cell.length_b   1.000
_cell.length_c   1.000
_cell.angle_alpha   90.00
_cell.angle_beta   90.00
_cell.angle_gamma   90.00
#
_symmetry.space_group_name_H-M   'P 1'
#
loop_
_entity.id
_entity.type
_entity.pdbx_description
1 polymer ?
#
loop_
_entity_poly.entity_id
_entity_poly.type
_entity_poly.pdbx_seq_one_letter_code
_entity_poly.pdbx_strand_id
1 'polypeptide(L)'
;MLGHYPLLAQGEHRTVAFLPLSHVMGRNATITLPLLADIVPHYPEDPDTVAEALFEVAPTFLFTVPRYLQKIASHVLVGLESSSTVKRAAYRAAMRVGRVWIERHWARRPSAVVTLGYLLARGLVLNRLLDKVGFARLRLVLSGGAPLPPAVAALWQIWGVNVLEVYGQTEEGGAIISGQQGERPRPGDVGVAAPNVRIALDDDGEIVVSGPHFFAGYWSDDAATTATLTADGLRTGDVGAWTAAGTLTLVDRKRDFVITAGGKNVSPAQVENALRSSPYVAEATVFGNGRKYLVALLELDYETVAEWARAHGIAYTGYTSLVTHAETVALIEREVAQANELLARAEQVKAFRVLPRELDPEQEGEPVTPTRKVKRRLLAERYGALLDAMYGDAEERRIAAELSSLDTTLRA
;
A
#
# COMPACT_ATOMS: atom_id res chain seq x y z
N MET A 1 -13.54 -3.14 -19.52
CA MET A 1 -13.13 -3.97 -18.37
C MET A 1 -12.78 -5.40 -18.80
N LEU A 2 -13.71 -6.23 -19.31
CA LEU A 2 -13.40 -7.61 -19.74
C LEU A 2 -12.33 -7.70 -20.85
N GLY A 3 -12.32 -6.75 -21.79
CA GLY A 3 -11.25 -6.66 -22.79
C GLY A 3 -9.87 -6.28 -22.19
N HIS A 4 -9.86 -5.64 -21.02
CA HIS A 4 -8.65 -5.24 -20.29
C HIS A 4 -8.14 -6.37 -19.39
N TYR A 5 -9.07 -7.19 -18.87
CA TYR A 5 -8.79 -8.35 -18.02
C TYR A 5 -9.46 -9.61 -18.58
N PRO A 6 -8.91 -10.22 -19.65
CA PRO A 6 -9.53 -11.36 -20.33
C PRO A 6 -9.78 -12.57 -19.44
N LEU A 7 -8.99 -12.72 -18.35
CA LEU A 7 -9.16 -13.80 -17.39
C LEU A 7 -10.56 -13.80 -16.79
N LEU A 8 -11.16 -12.63 -16.55
CA LEU A 8 -12.50 -12.51 -15.98
C LEU A 8 -13.62 -13.01 -16.90
N ALA A 9 -13.35 -13.16 -18.20
CA ALA A 9 -14.29 -13.75 -19.14
C ALA A 9 -14.16 -15.29 -19.23
N GLN A 10 -13.26 -15.91 -18.45
CA GLN A 10 -12.93 -17.34 -18.56
C GLN A 10 -13.57 -18.16 -17.44
N GLY A 11 -14.84 -18.50 -17.63
CA GLY A 11 -15.60 -19.36 -16.73
C GLY A 11 -15.87 -18.73 -15.36
N GLU A 12 -16.32 -19.55 -14.42
CA GLU A 12 -16.70 -19.10 -13.09
C GLU A 12 -15.50 -18.66 -12.25
N HIS A 13 -15.68 -17.55 -11.54
CA HIS A 13 -14.77 -17.02 -10.55
C HIS A 13 -15.45 -16.88 -9.20
N ARG A 14 -14.68 -17.09 -8.13
CA ARG A 14 -15.16 -16.93 -6.76
C ARG A 14 -14.35 -15.82 -6.10
N THR A 15 -15.05 -14.95 -5.39
CA THR A 15 -14.46 -13.83 -4.62
C THR A 15 -15.12 -13.76 -3.25
N VAL A 16 -14.40 -13.20 -2.27
CA VAL A 16 -14.95 -12.92 -0.93
C VAL A 16 -15.31 -11.44 -0.81
N ALA A 17 -16.51 -11.17 -0.33
CA ALA A 17 -17.14 -9.86 -0.25
C ALA A 17 -16.95 -9.22 1.13
N PHE A 18 -15.74 -8.72 1.41
CA PHE A 18 -15.40 -8.13 2.72
C PHE A 18 -15.29 -6.60 2.70
N LEU A 19 -15.49 -5.95 1.55
CA LEU A 19 -15.49 -4.49 1.43
C LEU A 19 -16.92 -3.94 1.61
N PRO A 20 -17.11 -2.85 2.38
CA PRO A 20 -18.44 -2.28 2.58
C PRO A 20 -19.13 -1.86 1.27
N LEU A 21 -20.43 -2.11 1.17
CA LEU A 21 -21.27 -1.67 0.03
C LEU A 21 -21.49 -0.15 -0.01
N SER A 22 -21.14 0.58 1.05
CA SER A 22 -21.06 2.05 1.03
C SER A 22 -19.89 2.54 0.16
N HIS A 23 -18.87 1.70 -0.06
CA HIS A 23 -17.71 2.01 -0.89
C HIS A 23 -17.87 1.46 -2.31
N VAL A 24 -17.53 2.27 -3.32
CA VAL A 24 -17.73 1.93 -4.73
C VAL A 24 -16.98 0.66 -5.17
N MET A 25 -15.77 0.43 -4.65
CA MET A 25 -15.04 -0.81 -4.91
C MET A 25 -15.74 -2.06 -4.36
N GLY A 26 -16.41 -1.96 -3.21
CA GLY A 26 -17.21 -3.07 -2.67
C GLY A 26 -18.40 -3.38 -3.58
N ARG A 27 -19.09 -2.34 -4.07
CA ARG A 27 -20.15 -2.48 -5.08
C ARG A 27 -19.62 -3.07 -6.38
N ASN A 28 -18.45 -2.64 -6.85
CA ASN A 28 -17.87 -3.20 -8.06
C ASN A 28 -17.56 -4.69 -7.91
N ALA A 29 -16.92 -5.08 -6.81
CA ALA A 29 -16.54 -6.46 -6.56
C ALA A 29 -17.73 -7.43 -6.43
N THR A 30 -18.89 -6.95 -5.98
CA THR A 30 -20.01 -7.80 -5.55
C THR A 30 -21.32 -7.58 -6.31
N ILE A 31 -21.45 -6.48 -7.05
CA ILE A 31 -22.64 -6.13 -7.83
C ILE A 31 -22.24 -5.91 -9.29
N THR A 32 -21.40 -4.90 -9.57
CA THR A 32 -21.13 -4.50 -10.96
C THR A 32 -20.38 -5.58 -11.76
N LEU A 33 -19.29 -6.13 -11.22
CA LEU A 33 -18.48 -7.13 -11.92
C LEU A 33 -19.20 -8.49 -12.08
N PRO A 34 -19.93 -9.00 -11.07
CA PRO A 34 -20.80 -10.17 -11.26
C PRO A 34 -21.87 -10.03 -12.34
N LEU A 35 -22.28 -8.81 -12.70
CA LEU A 35 -23.21 -8.58 -13.83
C LEU A 35 -22.51 -8.62 -15.19
N LEU A 36 -21.17 -8.50 -15.23
CA LEU A 36 -20.37 -8.45 -16.45
C LEU A 36 -19.61 -9.77 -16.70
N ALA A 37 -19.28 -10.50 -15.65
CA ALA A 37 -18.52 -11.74 -15.67
C ALA A 37 -19.14 -12.75 -14.71
N ASP A 38 -18.86 -14.03 -14.91
CA ASP A 38 -19.32 -15.12 -14.05
C ASP A 38 -18.54 -15.12 -12.72
N ILE A 39 -18.78 -14.11 -11.89
CA ILE A 39 -18.13 -13.91 -10.59
C ILE A 39 -19.18 -14.14 -9.50
N VAL A 40 -18.92 -15.11 -8.63
CA VAL A 40 -19.76 -15.48 -7.50
C VAL A 40 -19.20 -14.85 -6.21
N PRO A 41 -19.81 -13.77 -5.68
CA PRO A 41 -19.42 -13.19 -4.41
C PRO A 41 -19.87 -14.06 -3.23
N HIS A 42 -18.97 -14.32 -2.29
CA HIS A 42 -19.22 -15.04 -1.05
C HIS A 42 -19.09 -14.07 0.11
N TYR A 43 -20.14 -13.93 0.93
CA TYR A 43 -20.16 -13.01 2.05
C TYR A 43 -19.71 -13.75 3.31
N PRO A 44 -18.71 -13.21 4.06
CA PRO A 44 -18.41 -13.70 5.39
C PRO A 44 -19.59 -13.41 6.33
N GLU A 45 -19.72 -14.22 7.39
CA GLU A 45 -20.78 -14.03 8.40
C GLU A 45 -20.56 -12.72 9.18
N ASP A 46 -19.30 -12.42 9.50
CA ASP A 46 -18.88 -11.24 10.25
C ASP A 46 -17.51 -10.71 9.75
N PRO A 47 -17.15 -9.44 10.02
CA PRO A 47 -15.84 -8.89 9.65
C PRO A 47 -14.64 -9.70 10.22
N ASP A 48 -14.83 -10.34 11.37
CA ASP A 48 -13.79 -11.16 12.02
C ASP A 48 -13.59 -12.52 11.34
N THR A 49 -14.59 -13.01 10.60
CA THR A 49 -14.55 -14.31 9.91
C THR A 49 -14.03 -14.22 8.47
N VAL A 50 -13.54 -13.04 8.05
CA VAL A 50 -12.99 -12.82 6.69
C VAL A 50 -11.83 -13.78 6.36
N ALA A 51 -10.93 -14.04 7.31
CA ALA A 51 -9.78 -14.92 7.08
C ALA A 51 -10.22 -16.37 6.85
N GLU A 52 -11.22 -16.84 7.61
CA GLU A 52 -11.83 -18.16 7.47
C GLU A 52 -12.57 -18.27 6.13
N ALA A 53 -13.40 -17.28 5.80
CA ALA A 53 -14.10 -17.24 4.52
C ALA A 53 -13.13 -17.26 3.32
N LEU A 54 -12.02 -16.52 3.37
CA LEU A 54 -10.98 -16.57 2.33
C LEU A 54 -10.36 -17.96 2.18
N PHE A 55 -10.15 -18.67 3.30
CA PHE A 55 -9.63 -20.02 3.29
C PHE A 55 -10.62 -21.03 2.71
N GLU A 56 -11.87 -21.01 3.17
CA GLU A 56 -12.91 -21.96 2.74
C GLU A 56 -13.34 -21.76 1.28
N VAL A 57 -13.57 -20.50 0.89
CA VAL A 57 -14.01 -20.17 -0.48
C VAL A 57 -12.91 -20.47 -1.49
N ALA A 58 -11.63 -20.35 -1.08
CA ALA A 58 -10.46 -20.47 -1.94
C ALA A 58 -10.65 -19.65 -3.24
N PRO A 59 -10.67 -18.31 -3.14
CA PRO A 59 -11.07 -17.43 -4.23
C PRO A 59 -10.13 -17.55 -5.43
N THR A 60 -10.68 -17.34 -6.62
CA THR A 60 -9.93 -17.29 -7.88
C THR A 60 -9.68 -15.85 -8.33
N PHE A 61 -10.47 -14.91 -7.82
CA PHE A 61 -10.42 -13.50 -8.11
C PHE A 61 -10.59 -12.70 -6.81
N LEU A 62 -9.84 -11.60 -6.66
CA LEU A 62 -10.07 -10.61 -5.61
C LEU A 62 -9.94 -9.19 -6.18
N PHE A 63 -10.80 -8.29 -5.70
CA PHE A 63 -10.65 -6.85 -5.88
C PHE A 63 -10.54 -6.21 -4.50
N THR A 64 -9.36 -5.70 -4.15
CA THR A 64 -9.03 -5.30 -2.78
C THR A 64 -8.17 -4.04 -2.72
N VAL A 65 -7.99 -3.48 -1.51
CA VAL A 65 -6.97 -2.46 -1.23
C VAL A 65 -5.61 -3.09 -0.91
N PRO A 66 -4.50 -2.33 -1.12
CA PRO A 66 -3.14 -2.75 -0.76
C PRO A 66 -2.97 -3.25 0.67
N ARG A 67 -3.68 -2.65 1.64
CA ARG A 67 -3.54 -2.98 3.07
C ARG A 67 -3.85 -4.44 3.38
N TYR A 68 -4.85 -5.05 2.73
CA TYR A 68 -5.13 -6.48 2.92
C TYR A 68 -4.03 -7.35 2.35
N LEU A 69 -3.48 -6.99 1.19
CA LEU A 69 -2.36 -7.71 0.58
C LEU A 69 -1.12 -7.65 1.47
N GLN A 70 -0.86 -6.50 2.11
CA GLN A 70 0.19 -6.34 3.11
C GLN A 70 -0.07 -7.21 4.35
N LYS A 71 -1.26 -7.09 4.97
CA LYS A 71 -1.61 -7.82 6.19
C LYS A 71 -1.48 -9.34 6.00
N ILE A 72 -2.04 -9.87 4.92
CA ILE A 72 -1.99 -11.31 4.62
C ILE A 72 -0.53 -11.73 4.35
N ALA A 73 0.24 -10.93 3.60
CA ALA A 73 1.64 -11.24 3.36
C ALA A 73 2.47 -11.24 4.66
N SER A 74 2.29 -10.25 5.54
CA SER A 74 2.93 -10.20 6.85
C SER A 74 2.60 -11.45 7.68
N HIS A 75 1.31 -11.80 7.80
CA HIS A 75 0.88 -13.01 8.52
C HIS A 75 1.53 -14.29 7.97
N VAL A 76 1.63 -14.42 6.64
CA VAL A 76 2.31 -15.56 5.99
C VAL A 76 3.81 -15.60 6.29
N LEU A 77 4.49 -14.44 6.25
CA LEU A 77 5.92 -14.32 6.53
C LEU A 77 6.24 -14.60 7.99
N VAL A 78 5.46 -14.05 8.91
CA VAL A 78 5.59 -14.26 10.35
C VAL A 78 5.37 -15.74 10.70
N GLY A 79 4.30 -16.36 10.18
CA GLY A 79 4.06 -17.80 10.33
C GLY A 79 5.13 -18.70 9.70
N LEU A 80 5.96 -18.16 8.79
CA LEU A 80 7.15 -18.84 8.29
C LEU A 80 8.34 -18.68 9.24
N GLU A 81 8.51 -17.53 9.88
CA GLU A 81 9.59 -17.31 10.87
C GLU A 81 9.47 -18.24 12.07
N SER A 82 8.24 -18.52 12.51
CA SER A 82 7.94 -19.50 13.55
C SER A 82 7.99 -20.97 13.07
N SER A 83 8.31 -21.21 11.78
CA SER A 83 8.38 -22.56 11.20
C SER A 83 9.77 -23.22 11.30
N SER A 84 9.84 -24.52 11.01
CA SER A 84 11.09 -25.29 11.09
C SER A 84 12.18 -24.71 10.18
N THR A 85 13.44 -24.86 10.61
CA THR A 85 14.61 -24.36 9.87
C THR A 85 14.65 -24.86 8.43
N VAL A 86 14.19 -26.09 8.17
CA VAL A 86 14.07 -26.67 6.83
C VAL A 86 13.05 -25.91 5.98
N LYS A 87 11.86 -25.61 6.52
CA LYS A 87 10.82 -24.82 5.81
C LYS A 87 11.32 -23.40 5.50
N ARG A 88 11.98 -22.76 6.46
CA ARG A 88 12.60 -21.43 6.27
C ARG A 88 13.69 -21.44 5.21
N ALA A 89 14.53 -22.49 5.17
CA ALA A 89 15.57 -22.64 4.15
C ALA A 89 14.98 -22.89 2.75
N ALA A 90 13.95 -23.74 2.66
CA ALA A 90 13.24 -24.03 1.43
C ALA A 90 12.56 -22.77 0.86
N TYR A 91 11.88 -21.99 1.71
CA TYR A 91 11.31 -20.70 1.30
C TYR A 91 12.37 -19.72 0.81
N ARG A 92 13.48 -19.56 1.54
CA ARG A 92 14.59 -18.68 1.12
C ARG A 92 15.16 -19.11 -0.23
N ALA A 93 15.30 -20.41 -0.49
CA ALA A 93 15.74 -20.92 -1.78
C ALA A 93 14.70 -20.62 -2.88
N ALA A 94 13.41 -20.90 -2.64
CA ALA A 94 12.33 -20.60 -3.56
C ALA A 94 12.26 -19.11 -3.92
N MET A 95 12.41 -18.22 -2.92
CA MET A 95 12.43 -16.77 -3.14
C MET A 95 13.62 -16.31 -3.96
N ARG A 96 14.82 -16.90 -3.80
CA ARG A 96 15.97 -16.57 -4.66
C ARG A 96 15.68 -16.90 -6.12
N VAL A 97 15.14 -18.09 -6.39
CA VAL A 97 14.76 -18.51 -7.75
C VAL A 97 13.64 -17.62 -8.29
N GLY A 98 12.62 -17.33 -7.48
CA GLY A 98 11.49 -16.48 -7.85
C GLY A 98 11.87 -15.05 -8.18
N ARG A 99 12.77 -14.42 -7.41
CA ARG A 99 13.31 -13.08 -7.72
C ARG A 99 14.04 -13.07 -9.06
N VAL A 100 14.90 -14.06 -9.29
CA VAL A 100 15.65 -14.18 -10.53
C VAL A 100 14.73 -14.42 -11.74
N TRP A 101 13.64 -15.16 -11.54
CA TRP A 101 12.62 -15.39 -12.56
C TRP A 101 11.81 -14.13 -12.86
N ILE A 102 11.28 -13.44 -11.84
CA ILE A 102 10.42 -12.27 -12.04
C ILE A 102 11.18 -11.09 -12.67
N GLU A 103 12.44 -10.86 -12.28
CA GLU A 103 13.28 -9.83 -12.90
C GLU A 103 13.49 -10.08 -14.40
N ARG A 104 13.72 -11.34 -14.78
CA ARG A 104 13.83 -11.74 -16.19
C ARG A 104 12.51 -11.59 -16.94
N HIS A 105 11.40 -11.91 -16.28
CA HIS A 105 10.05 -11.74 -16.81
C HIS A 105 9.77 -10.27 -17.11
N TRP A 106 9.99 -9.37 -16.16
CA TRP A 106 9.81 -7.92 -16.35
C TRP A 106 10.78 -7.34 -17.39
N ALA A 107 12.01 -7.85 -17.46
CA ALA A 107 12.98 -7.46 -18.48
C ALA A 107 12.67 -8.05 -19.87
N ARG A 108 11.59 -8.84 -20.03
CA ARG A 108 11.22 -9.55 -21.27
C ARG A 108 12.37 -10.43 -21.81
N ARG A 109 13.11 -11.07 -20.90
CA ARG A 109 14.25 -11.95 -21.20
C ARG A 109 14.00 -13.34 -20.61
N PRO A 110 13.03 -14.11 -21.16
CA PRO A 110 12.69 -15.42 -20.62
C PRO A 110 13.88 -16.38 -20.70
N SER A 111 13.98 -17.27 -19.71
CA SER A 111 14.97 -18.34 -19.68
C SER A 111 14.27 -19.64 -19.30
N ALA A 112 14.36 -20.65 -20.16
CA ALA A 112 13.71 -21.94 -19.93
C ALA A 112 14.20 -22.61 -18.63
N VAL A 113 15.50 -22.56 -18.36
CA VAL A 113 16.11 -23.13 -17.14
C VAL A 113 15.60 -22.42 -15.88
N VAL A 114 15.58 -21.09 -15.90
CA VAL A 114 15.08 -20.29 -14.76
C VAL A 114 13.58 -20.51 -14.57
N THR A 115 12.83 -20.63 -15.67
CA THR A 115 11.39 -20.89 -15.64
C THR A 115 11.10 -22.27 -15.06
N LEU A 116 11.83 -23.31 -15.48
CA LEU A 116 11.69 -24.64 -14.90
C LEU A 116 12.03 -24.63 -13.40
N GLY A 117 13.11 -23.96 -13.01
CA GLY A 117 13.47 -23.79 -11.60
C GLY A 117 12.37 -23.08 -10.80
N TYR A 118 11.76 -22.03 -11.38
CA TYR A 118 10.64 -21.33 -10.76
C TYR A 118 9.40 -22.22 -10.64
N LEU A 119 9.05 -23.00 -11.67
CA LEU A 119 7.90 -23.92 -11.63
C LEU A 119 8.08 -24.99 -10.55
N LEU A 120 9.30 -25.52 -10.37
CA LEU A 120 9.62 -26.44 -9.28
C LEU A 120 9.51 -25.76 -7.91
N ALA A 121 10.11 -24.58 -7.74
CA ALA A 121 10.00 -23.79 -6.50
C ALA A 121 8.53 -23.47 -6.16
N ARG A 122 7.73 -23.14 -7.17
CA ARG A 122 6.31 -22.85 -7.03
C ARG A 122 5.53 -24.09 -6.59
N GLY A 123 5.68 -25.23 -7.26
CA GLY A 123 4.96 -26.45 -6.93
C GLY A 123 5.33 -27.03 -5.56
N LEU A 124 6.61 -26.97 -5.19
CA LEU A 124 7.11 -27.58 -3.95
C LEU A 124 6.94 -26.69 -2.72
N VAL A 125 6.98 -25.36 -2.88
CA VAL A 125 7.04 -24.41 -1.76
C VAL A 125 5.94 -23.35 -1.83
N LEU A 126 5.88 -22.56 -2.91
CA LEU A 126 5.04 -21.36 -2.92
C LEU A 126 3.54 -21.67 -2.98
N ASN A 127 3.12 -22.70 -3.73
CA ASN A 127 1.72 -23.13 -3.73
C ASN A 127 1.28 -23.61 -2.33
N ARG A 128 2.15 -24.35 -1.63
CA ARG A 128 1.88 -24.80 -0.25
C ARG A 128 1.80 -23.66 0.75
N LEU A 129 2.53 -22.57 0.49
CA LEU A 129 2.45 -21.34 1.27
C LEU A 129 1.09 -20.66 1.04
N LEU A 130 0.68 -20.52 -0.23
CA LEU A 130 -0.60 -19.91 -0.60
C LEU A 130 -1.81 -20.74 -0.15
N ASP A 131 -1.70 -22.08 -0.15
CA ASP A 131 -2.73 -22.99 0.36
C ASP A 131 -3.14 -22.65 1.80
N LYS A 132 -2.18 -22.25 2.64
CA LYS A 132 -2.45 -21.92 4.06
C LYS A 132 -3.38 -20.74 4.26
N VAL A 133 -3.51 -19.87 3.26
CA VAL A 133 -4.38 -18.68 3.30
C VAL A 133 -5.48 -18.75 2.24
N GLY A 134 -5.74 -19.94 1.66
CA GLY A 134 -6.77 -20.15 0.64
C GLY A 134 -6.42 -19.62 -0.75
N PHE A 135 -5.21 -19.11 -0.98
CA PHE A 135 -4.87 -18.36 -2.19
C PHE A 135 -4.18 -19.19 -3.28
N ALA A 136 -4.07 -20.51 -3.11
CA ALA A 136 -3.44 -21.36 -4.13
C ALA A 136 -4.22 -21.39 -5.46
N ARG A 137 -5.53 -21.11 -5.42
CA ARG A 137 -6.38 -20.96 -6.61
C ARG A 137 -6.51 -19.52 -7.11
N LEU A 138 -5.93 -18.55 -6.40
CA LEU A 138 -6.04 -17.13 -6.72
C LEU A 138 -5.27 -16.81 -7.99
N ARG A 139 -5.99 -16.43 -9.05
CA ARG A 139 -5.44 -16.20 -10.39
C ARG A 139 -5.23 -14.74 -10.70
N LEU A 140 -6.11 -13.87 -10.19
CA LEU A 140 -6.10 -12.44 -10.47
C LEU A 140 -6.46 -11.66 -9.21
N VAL A 141 -5.67 -10.63 -8.94
CA VAL A 141 -5.96 -9.61 -7.93
C VAL A 141 -5.93 -8.26 -8.62
N LEU A 142 -7.02 -7.51 -8.51
CA LEU A 142 -7.02 -6.08 -8.80
C LEU A 142 -6.82 -5.34 -7.49
N SER A 143 -5.80 -4.50 -7.42
CA SER A 143 -5.49 -3.67 -6.26
C SER A 143 -5.78 -2.22 -6.61
N GLY A 144 -6.65 -1.56 -5.85
CA GLY A 144 -7.02 -0.16 -6.08
C GLY A 144 -7.42 0.57 -4.80
N GLY A 145 -7.88 1.81 -4.95
CA GLY A 145 -8.31 2.68 -3.84
C GLY A 145 -7.18 3.34 -3.05
N ALA A 146 -5.94 2.83 -3.16
CA ALA A 146 -4.72 3.44 -2.65
C ALA A 146 -3.52 2.93 -3.46
N PRO A 147 -2.39 3.67 -3.50
CA PRO A 147 -1.16 3.21 -4.13
C PRO A 147 -0.66 1.90 -3.53
N LEU A 148 -0.32 0.92 -4.36
CA LEU A 148 0.25 -0.35 -3.94
C LEU A 148 1.78 -0.25 -3.86
N PRO A 149 2.42 -0.52 -2.71
CA PRO A 149 3.87 -0.50 -2.64
C PRO A 149 4.49 -1.51 -3.63
N PRO A 150 5.44 -1.10 -4.49
CA PRO A 150 6.03 -1.97 -5.52
C PRO A 150 6.60 -3.28 -4.97
N ALA A 151 7.19 -3.23 -3.77
CA ALA A 151 7.74 -4.41 -3.10
C ALA A 151 6.67 -5.44 -2.72
N VAL A 152 5.47 -4.98 -2.31
CA VAL A 152 4.34 -5.85 -1.97
C VAL A 152 3.80 -6.52 -3.22
N ALA A 153 3.58 -5.75 -4.29
CA ALA A 153 3.18 -6.28 -5.59
C ALA A 153 4.18 -7.34 -6.10
N ALA A 154 5.49 -7.01 -6.06
CA ALA A 154 6.58 -7.91 -6.44
C ALA A 154 6.56 -9.22 -5.63
N LEU A 155 6.37 -9.13 -4.32
CA LEU A 155 6.29 -10.30 -3.43
C LEU A 155 5.17 -11.25 -3.85
N TRP A 156 3.96 -10.72 -4.06
CA TRP A 156 2.81 -11.53 -4.49
C TRP A 156 3.01 -12.13 -5.89
N GLN A 157 3.58 -11.38 -6.82
CA GLN A 157 3.92 -11.88 -8.16
C GLN A 157 4.98 -12.99 -8.12
N ILE A 158 5.95 -12.90 -7.21
CA ILE A 158 6.94 -13.95 -6.95
C ILE A 158 6.24 -15.21 -6.39
N TRP A 159 5.39 -15.06 -5.38
CA TRP A 159 4.58 -16.15 -4.83
C TRP A 159 3.68 -16.81 -5.87
N GLY A 160 3.35 -16.08 -6.93
CA GLY A 160 2.70 -16.62 -8.11
C GLY A 160 1.30 -16.09 -8.37
N VAL A 161 0.89 -15.05 -7.65
CA VAL A 161 -0.40 -14.39 -7.80
C VAL A 161 -0.25 -13.21 -8.78
N ASN A 162 -1.15 -13.12 -9.76
CA ASN A 162 -1.14 -11.98 -10.69
C ASN A 162 -1.82 -10.77 -10.04
N VAL A 163 -1.03 -9.94 -9.35
CA VAL A 163 -1.50 -8.67 -8.79
C VAL A 163 -1.30 -7.56 -9.82
N LEU A 164 -2.39 -6.88 -10.15
CA LEU A 164 -2.44 -5.74 -11.07
C LEU A 164 -2.94 -4.51 -10.31
N GLU A 165 -2.24 -3.39 -10.47
CA GLU A 165 -2.70 -2.11 -9.92
C GLU A 165 -3.73 -1.46 -10.85
N VAL A 166 -4.78 -0.90 -10.26
CA VAL A 166 -5.87 -0.21 -10.96
C VAL A 166 -6.15 1.14 -10.30
N TYR A 167 -6.45 2.12 -11.13
CA TYR A 167 -6.75 3.48 -10.71
C TYR A 167 -8.16 3.88 -11.12
N GLY A 168 -8.85 4.51 -10.18
CA GLY A 168 -10.12 5.17 -10.38
C GLY A 168 -10.69 5.73 -9.09
N GLN A 169 -11.69 6.60 -9.23
CA GLN A 169 -12.34 7.38 -8.18
C GLN A 169 -13.87 7.24 -8.25
N THR A 170 -14.57 7.76 -7.24
CA THR A 170 -16.04 7.66 -7.18
C THR A 170 -16.71 8.59 -8.20
N GLU A 171 -16.11 9.76 -8.41
CA GLU A 171 -16.53 10.80 -9.34
C GLU A 171 -16.51 10.33 -10.80
N GLU A 172 -15.68 9.33 -11.10
CA GLU A 172 -15.62 8.65 -12.40
C GLU A 172 -16.67 7.53 -12.50
N GLY A 173 -17.80 7.66 -11.80
CA GLY A 173 -18.84 6.63 -11.74
C GLY A 173 -18.36 5.32 -11.13
N GLY A 174 -17.25 5.33 -10.38
CA GLY A 174 -16.62 4.14 -9.84
C GLY A 174 -15.85 3.30 -10.86
N ALA A 175 -15.58 3.82 -12.06
CA ALA A 175 -14.90 3.09 -13.10
C ALA A 175 -13.41 2.87 -12.77
N ILE A 176 -12.83 1.81 -13.33
CA ILE A 176 -11.38 1.70 -13.47
C ILE A 176 -11.00 2.50 -14.72
N ILE A 177 -10.36 3.65 -14.53
CA ILE A 177 -9.98 4.56 -15.62
C ILE A 177 -8.59 4.24 -16.18
N SER A 178 -7.72 3.64 -15.38
CA SER A 178 -6.42 3.12 -15.79
C SER A 178 -6.13 1.82 -15.05
N GLY A 179 -5.43 0.89 -15.69
CA GLY A 179 -5.00 -0.31 -14.99
C GLY A 179 -3.89 -1.04 -15.72
N GLN A 180 -3.06 -1.75 -14.94
CA GLN A 180 -2.04 -2.62 -15.49
C GLN A 180 -2.65 -3.80 -16.26
N GLN A 181 -1.91 -4.35 -17.23
CA GLN A 181 -2.36 -5.42 -18.10
C GLN A 181 -1.35 -6.58 -18.14
N GLY A 182 -1.83 -7.75 -18.54
CA GLY A 182 -1.01 -8.94 -18.77
C GLY A 182 -0.75 -9.78 -17.52
N GLU A 183 0.19 -10.72 -17.66
CA GLU A 183 0.62 -11.57 -16.55
C GLU A 183 1.83 -10.94 -15.86
N ARG A 184 1.66 -10.54 -14.60
CA ARG A 184 2.68 -10.03 -13.67
C ARG A 184 3.49 -8.86 -14.24
N PRO A 185 2.82 -7.74 -14.56
CA PRO A 185 3.47 -6.53 -15.02
C PRO A 185 4.44 -6.01 -13.96
N ARG A 186 5.42 -5.20 -14.39
CA ARG A 186 6.37 -4.59 -13.47
C ARG A 186 5.63 -3.64 -12.51
N PRO A 187 5.80 -3.79 -11.18
CA PRO A 187 5.17 -2.87 -10.23
C PRO A 187 5.68 -1.43 -10.34
N GLY A 188 4.84 -0.48 -9.89
CA GLY A 188 5.19 0.94 -9.79
C GLY A 188 4.46 1.87 -10.75
N ASP A 189 3.51 1.36 -11.53
CA ASP A 189 2.61 2.15 -12.36
C ASP A 189 1.17 1.65 -12.25
N VAL A 190 0.20 2.45 -12.70
CA VAL A 190 -1.22 2.09 -12.80
C VAL A 190 -1.62 1.76 -14.24
N GLY A 191 -0.64 1.35 -15.06
CA GLY A 191 -0.83 0.85 -16.40
C GLY A 191 -1.33 1.88 -17.40
N VAL A 192 -2.30 1.47 -18.22
CA VAL A 192 -2.79 2.27 -19.36
C VAL A 192 -4.27 2.58 -19.19
N ALA A 193 -4.70 3.66 -19.85
CA ALA A 193 -6.10 4.08 -19.88
C ALA A 193 -7.02 2.92 -20.29
N ALA A 194 -8.14 2.79 -19.59
CA ALA A 194 -9.17 1.82 -19.89
C ALA A 194 -9.87 2.18 -21.22
N PRO A 195 -10.53 1.20 -21.87
CA PRO A 195 -11.28 1.46 -23.10
C PRO A 195 -12.30 2.58 -22.93
N ASN A 196 -12.39 3.47 -23.93
CA ASN A 196 -13.29 4.65 -23.94
C ASN A 196 -12.99 5.71 -22.87
N VAL A 197 -11.80 5.65 -22.25
CA VAL A 197 -11.29 6.68 -21.34
C VAL A 197 -10.10 7.37 -22.01
N ARG A 198 -10.08 8.69 -21.97
CA ARG A 198 -8.89 9.49 -22.32
C ARG A 198 -8.33 10.08 -21.05
N ILE A 199 -7.01 9.98 -20.91
CA ILE A 199 -6.27 10.56 -19.78
C ILE A 199 -5.30 11.57 -20.36
N ALA A 200 -5.36 12.80 -19.85
CA ALA A 200 -4.40 13.87 -20.10
C ALA A 200 -3.77 14.31 -18.78
N LEU A 201 -2.60 14.95 -18.86
CA LEU A 201 -1.97 15.62 -17.73
C LEU A 201 -1.97 17.13 -18.03
N ASP A 202 -2.36 17.95 -17.06
CA ASP A 202 -2.22 19.41 -17.19
C ASP A 202 -0.77 19.88 -16.98
N ASP A 203 -0.54 21.19 -17.03
CA ASP A 203 0.80 21.78 -16.87
C ASP A 203 1.46 21.46 -15.51
N ASP A 204 0.66 21.18 -14.48
CA ASP A 204 1.12 20.78 -13.14
C ASP A 204 1.20 19.25 -12.97
N GLY A 205 0.88 18.49 -14.03
CA GLY A 205 0.79 17.03 -13.99
C GLY A 205 -0.51 16.49 -13.38
N GLU A 206 -1.53 17.32 -13.16
CA GLU A 206 -2.84 16.86 -12.68
C GLU A 206 -3.50 15.98 -13.74
N ILE A 207 -4.05 14.86 -13.30
CA ILE A 207 -4.74 13.92 -14.17
C ILE A 207 -6.12 14.50 -14.50
N VAL A 208 -6.36 14.67 -15.79
CA VAL A 208 -7.65 15.07 -16.35
C VAL A 208 -8.19 13.93 -17.20
N VAL A 209 -9.42 13.53 -16.91
CA VAL A 209 -10.04 12.36 -17.51
C VAL A 209 -11.22 12.80 -18.37
N SER A 210 -11.37 12.21 -19.56
CA SER A 210 -12.57 12.39 -20.38
C SER A 210 -13.19 11.03 -20.74
N GLY A 211 -14.50 10.89 -20.57
CA GLY A 211 -15.22 9.64 -20.83
C GLY A 211 -16.72 9.74 -20.56
N PRO A 212 -17.50 8.70 -20.91
CA PRO A 212 -18.97 8.75 -20.82
C PRO A 212 -19.56 8.43 -19.43
N HIS A 213 -18.73 8.11 -18.45
CA HIS A 213 -19.14 7.42 -17.21
C HIS A 213 -19.04 8.30 -15.95
N PHE A 214 -18.86 9.61 -16.09
CA PHE A 214 -18.73 10.51 -14.95
C PHE A 214 -20.04 10.65 -14.19
N PHE A 215 -19.92 10.94 -12.89
CA PHE A 215 -21.04 11.34 -12.06
C PHE A 215 -21.74 12.61 -12.61
N ALA A 216 -22.97 12.85 -12.16
CA ALA A 216 -23.70 14.07 -12.54
C ALA A 216 -23.24 15.31 -11.75
N GLY A 217 -22.53 15.11 -10.63
CA GLY A 217 -22.11 16.15 -9.70
C GLY A 217 -22.27 15.74 -8.24
N TYR A 218 -21.81 16.60 -7.34
CA TYR A 218 -22.00 16.46 -5.91
C TYR A 218 -23.40 16.96 -5.50
N TRP A 219 -24.04 16.24 -4.57
CA TRP A 219 -25.37 16.59 -4.08
C TRP A 219 -25.33 17.93 -3.33
N SER A 220 -26.13 18.90 -3.78
CA SER A 220 -26.24 20.25 -3.20
C SER A 220 -24.92 21.04 -3.13
N ASP A 221 -23.96 20.75 -4.01
CA ASP A 221 -22.69 21.47 -4.10
C ASP A 221 -22.29 21.72 -5.57
N ASP A 222 -22.97 22.68 -6.20
CA ASP A 222 -22.74 23.07 -7.60
C ASP A 222 -21.33 23.68 -7.79
N ALA A 223 -20.79 24.33 -6.75
CA ALA A 223 -19.47 24.93 -6.79
C ALA A 223 -18.37 23.86 -6.86
N ALA A 224 -18.42 22.84 -5.99
CA ALA A 224 -17.51 21.70 -6.08
C ALA A 224 -17.72 20.92 -7.37
N THR A 225 -18.96 20.76 -7.83
CA THR A 225 -19.28 20.07 -9.08
C THR A 225 -18.60 20.74 -10.27
N THR A 226 -18.74 22.06 -10.39
CA THR A 226 -18.15 22.83 -11.50
C THR A 226 -16.62 22.89 -11.42
N ALA A 227 -16.04 22.81 -10.22
CA ALA A 227 -14.60 22.75 -10.03
C ALA A 227 -14.00 21.38 -10.44
N THR A 228 -14.73 20.29 -10.21
CA THR A 228 -14.30 18.92 -10.54
C THR A 228 -14.63 18.53 -11.98
N LEU A 229 -15.83 18.82 -12.47
CA LEU A 229 -16.29 18.49 -13.82
C LEU A 229 -16.23 19.75 -14.71
N THR A 230 -15.11 19.91 -15.42
CA THR A 230 -14.87 21.07 -16.28
C THR A 230 -15.17 20.74 -17.75
N ALA A 231 -15.09 21.75 -18.62
CA ALA A 231 -15.28 21.56 -20.07
C ALA A 231 -14.22 20.63 -20.70
N ASP A 232 -13.02 20.57 -20.12
CA ASP A 232 -11.91 19.75 -20.60
C ASP A 232 -11.98 18.29 -20.10
N GLY A 233 -12.76 18.04 -19.05
CA GLY A 233 -12.94 16.73 -18.45
C GLY A 233 -13.12 16.79 -16.93
N LEU A 234 -13.05 15.62 -16.31
CA LEU A 234 -13.02 15.47 -14.86
C LEU A 234 -11.59 15.68 -14.35
N ARG A 235 -11.42 16.66 -13.48
CA ARG A 235 -10.20 16.94 -12.74
C ARG A 235 -10.13 16.02 -11.52
N THR A 236 -9.21 15.06 -11.49
CA THR A 236 -9.18 14.03 -10.44
C THR A 236 -8.61 14.55 -9.11
N GLY A 237 -7.90 15.68 -9.16
CA GLY A 237 -7.11 16.18 -8.05
C GLY A 237 -5.88 15.32 -7.70
N ASP A 238 -5.59 14.27 -8.48
CA ASP A 238 -4.39 13.45 -8.37
C ASP A 238 -3.38 13.86 -9.45
N VAL A 239 -2.09 13.83 -9.11
CA VAL A 239 -0.96 14.14 -10.01
C VAL A 239 -0.38 12.83 -10.51
N GLY A 240 -0.18 12.76 -11.82
CA GLY A 240 0.39 11.62 -12.49
C GLY A 240 1.63 12.00 -13.31
N ALA A 241 2.33 10.97 -13.78
CA ALA A 241 3.38 11.13 -14.76
C ALA A 241 3.33 9.99 -15.77
N TRP A 242 3.69 10.28 -17.02
CA TRP A 242 3.87 9.25 -18.04
C TRP A 242 5.26 8.64 -17.92
N THR A 243 5.33 7.31 -17.89
CA THR A 243 6.60 6.60 -18.02
C THR A 243 7.08 6.66 -19.47
N ALA A 244 8.37 6.37 -19.68
CA ALA A 244 8.92 6.19 -21.03
C ALA A 244 8.25 5.05 -21.81
N ALA A 245 7.53 4.14 -21.13
CA ALA A 245 6.77 3.06 -21.74
C ALA A 245 5.32 3.45 -22.09
N GLY A 246 4.90 4.70 -21.82
CA GLY A 246 3.53 5.17 -22.06
C GLY A 246 2.51 4.68 -21.03
N THR A 247 2.96 4.24 -19.86
CA THR A 247 2.09 3.90 -18.72
C THR A 247 1.99 5.08 -17.76
N LEU A 248 0.89 5.17 -17.02
CA LEU A 248 0.63 6.22 -16.04
C LEU A 248 1.16 5.78 -14.67
N THR A 249 1.94 6.63 -14.01
CA THR A 249 2.27 6.48 -12.57
C THR A 249 1.52 7.51 -11.75
N LEU A 250 1.01 7.12 -10.59
CA LEU A 250 0.47 8.05 -9.62
C LEU A 250 1.61 8.61 -8.78
N VAL A 251 1.67 9.94 -8.64
CA VAL A 251 2.67 10.63 -7.82
C VAL A 251 2.10 10.92 -6.45
N ASP A 252 1.06 11.75 -6.38
CA ASP A 252 0.34 12.07 -5.13
C ASP A 252 -0.97 12.81 -5.44
N ARG A 253 -1.73 13.24 -4.43
CA ARG A 253 -2.78 14.23 -4.63
C ARG A 253 -2.19 15.62 -4.75
N LYS A 254 -2.70 16.42 -5.69
CA LYS A 254 -2.26 17.81 -5.93
C LYS A 254 -2.30 18.66 -4.66
N ARG A 255 -3.31 18.42 -3.80
CA ARG A 255 -3.49 19.13 -2.52
C ARG A 255 -2.71 18.53 -1.35
N ASP A 256 -2.14 17.33 -1.51
CA ASP A 256 -1.50 16.59 -0.41
C ASP A 256 0.04 16.69 -0.43
N PHE A 257 0.64 17.31 -1.45
CA PHE A 257 2.09 17.56 -1.46
C PHE A 257 2.53 18.34 -0.21
N VAL A 258 3.57 17.82 0.44
CA VAL A 258 4.26 18.54 1.51
C VAL A 258 5.30 19.44 0.88
N ILE A 259 5.14 20.75 1.04
CA ILE A 259 6.13 21.73 0.62
C ILE A 259 6.97 22.06 1.85
N THR A 260 8.21 21.58 1.88
CA THR A 260 9.13 21.89 2.98
C THR A 260 9.50 23.37 2.99
N ALA A 261 10.01 23.89 4.11
CA ALA A 261 10.49 25.28 4.23
C ALA A 261 11.59 25.63 3.22
N GLY A 262 12.29 24.61 2.69
CA GLY A 262 13.28 24.78 1.61
C GLY A 262 12.67 24.85 0.21
N GLY A 263 11.33 24.92 0.08
CA GLY A 263 10.62 25.00 -1.20
C GLY A 263 10.57 23.69 -1.98
N LYS A 264 10.96 22.56 -1.37
CA LYS A 264 10.91 21.25 -2.03
C LYS A 264 9.55 20.60 -1.84
N ASN A 265 8.91 20.26 -2.95
CA ASN A 265 7.70 19.44 -3.01
C ASN A 265 8.06 17.98 -2.75
N VAL A 266 7.44 17.39 -1.75
CA VAL A 266 7.57 15.99 -1.38
C VAL A 266 6.20 15.35 -1.45
N SER A 267 6.11 14.19 -2.10
CA SER A 267 4.94 13.32 -2.02
C SER A 267 4.93 12.61 -0.67
N PRO A 268 3.97 12.88 0.24
CA PRO A 268 3.85 12.08 1.46
C PRO A 268 3.57 10.63 1.16
N ALA A 269 2.77 10.33 0.12
CA ALA A 269 2.39 8.95 -0.19
C ALA A 269 3.63 8.08 -0.50
N GLN A 270 4.62 8.62 -1.22
CA GLN A 270 5.88 7.93 -1.50
C GLN A 270 6.63 7.56 -0.21
N VAL A 271 6.74 8.51 0.72
CA VAL A 271 7.45 8.32 2.00
C VAL A 271 6.67 7.36 2.91
N GLU A 272 5.36 7.53 3.01
CA GLU A 272 4.46 6.67 3.78
C GLU A 272 4.48 5.23 3.26
N ASN A 273 4.53 5.03 1.94
CA ASN A 273 4.67 3.71 1.32
C ASN A 273 6.02 3.04 1.61
N ALA A 274 7.11 3.81 1.62
CA ALA A 274 8.42 3.29 1.99
C ALA A 274 8.42 2.80 3.45
N LEU A 275 7.81 3.57 4.37
CA LEU A 275 7.69 3.20 5.78
C LEU A 275 6.80 1.95 5.98
N ARG A 276 5.65 1.89 5.29
CA ARG A 276 4.73 0.73 5.31
C ARG A 276 5.23 -0.50 4.56
N SER A 277 6.42 -0.45 3.98
CA SER A 277 7.08 -1.66 3.47
C SER A 277 7.56 -2.57 4.61
N SER A 278 7.73 -2.02 5.82
CA SER A 278 8.01 -2.77 7.03
C SER A 278 6.78 -3.58 7.46
N PRO A 279 6.92 -4.88 7.79
CA PRO A 279 5.81 -5.69 8.27
C PRO A 279 5.30 -5.23 9.65
N TYR A 280 6.12 -4.50 10.42
CA TYR A 280 5.78 -4.04 11.76
C TYR A 280 4.95 -2.74 11.77
N VAL A 281 4.91 -2.02 10.65
CA VAL A 281 4.21 -0.74 10.54
C VAL A 281 2.82 -0.98 9.95
N ALA A 282 1.79 -0.75 10.76
CA ALA A 282 0.41 -0.82 10.32
C ALA A 282 0.05 0.38 9.43
N GLU A 283 0.46 1.57 9.86
CA GLU A 283 0.15 2.81 9.16
C GLU A 283 1.25 3.84 9.40
N ALA A 284 1.50 4.68 8.40
CA ALA A 284 2.50 5.73 8.48
C ALA A 284 1.88 7.01 7.93
N THR A 285 1.98 8.10 8.69
CA THR A 285 1.55 9.41 8.22
C THR A 285 2.69 10.40 8.34
N VAL A 286 3.03 11.04 7.22
CA VAL A 286 4.15 11.96 7.10
C VAL A 286 3.68 13.40 7.18
N PHE A 287 4.45 14.22 7.88
CA PHE A 287 4.21 15.64 8.10
C PHE A 287 5.49 16.42 7.80
N GLY A 288 5.33 17.68 7.39
CA GLY A 288 6.46 18.57 7.13
C GLY A 288 6.17 19.82 6.32
N ASN A 289 4.89 20.14 6.09
CA ASN A 289 4.51 21.32 5.30
C ASN A 289 4.95 22.59 6.01
N GLY A 290 5.69 23.45 5.31
CA GLY A 290 6.32 24.65 5.87
C GLY A 290 7.43 24.36 6.90
N ARG A 291 7.88 23.11 7.05
CA ARG A 291 8.91 22.71 8.03
C ARG A 291 10.21 22.32 7.35
N LYS A 292 11.32 22.35 8.10
CA LYS A 292 12.69 22.11 7.58
C LYS A 292 12.92 20.69 7.08
N TYR A 293 12.18 19.71 7.58
CA TYR A 293 12.29 18.30 7.22
C TYR A 293 11.01 17.55 7.55
N LEU A 294 10.91 16.32 7.05
CA LEU A 294 9.77 15.45 7.30
C LEU A 294 9.89 14.73 8.65
N VAL A 295 8.75 14.55 9.29
CA VAL A 295 8.56 13.71 10.47
C VAL A 295 7.38 12.76 10.23
N ALA A 296 7.31 11.66 10.97
CA ALA A 296 6.25 10.67 10.80
C ALA A 296 5.58 10.25 12.12
N LEU A 297 4.28 9.99 12.06
CA LEU A 297 3.56 9.21 13.07
C LEU A 297 3.34 7.81 12.53
N LEU A 298 3.64 6.80 13.36
CA LEU A 298 3.55 5.40 12.99
C LEU A 298 2.54 4.67 13.89
N GLU A 299 1.61 3.96 13.29
CA GLU A 299 0.83 2.91 13.96
C GLU A 299 1.55 1.58 13.75
N LEU A 300 1.70 0.76 14.80
CA LEU A 300 2.32 -0.55 14.68
C LEU A 300 1.27 -1.63 14.51
N ASP A 301 1.60 -2.67 13.77
CA ASP A 301 0.77 -3.86 13.64
C ASP A 301 0.89 -4.69 14.92
N TYR A 302 -0.13 -4.62 15.78
CA TYR A 302 -0.06 -5.20 17.14
C TYR A 302 0.29 -6.68 17.11
N GLU A 303 -0.39 -7.47 16.29
CA GLU A 303 -0.17 -8.92 16.18
C GLU A 303 1.27 -9.23 15.74
N THR A 304 1.75 -8.54 14.70
CA THR A 304 3.09 -8.76 14.14
C THR A 304 4.19 -8.37 15.14
N VAL A 305 4.06 -7.22 15.80
CA VAL A 305 5.03 -6.76 16.80
C VAL A 305 4.96 -7.62 18.07
N ALA A 306 3.77 -8.06 18.47
CA ALA A 306 3.55 -8.95 19.60
C ALA A 306 4.18 -10.33 19.39
N GLU A 307 4.13 -10.87 18.18
CA GLU A 307 4.82 -12.12 17.83
C GLU A 307 6.34 -11.96 17.85
N TRP A 308 6.85 -10.87 17.25
CA TRP A 308 8.28 -10.56 17.32
C TRP A 308 8.78 -10.40 18.76
N ALA A 309 8.05 -9.66 19.59
CA ALA A 309 8.39 -9.45 20.99
C ALA A 309 8.45 -10.76 21.78
N ARG A 310 7.46 -11.65 21.58
CA ARG A 310 7.46 -13.00 22.18
C ARG A 310 8.67 -13.82 21.72
N ALA A 311 9.03 -13.78 20.45
CA ALA A 311 10.20 -14.48 19.91
C ALA A 311 11.53 -13.98 20.48
N HIS A 312 11.58 -12.74 20.97
CA HIS A 312 12.78 -12.11 21.56
C HIS A 312 12.73 -12.06 23.10
N GLY A 313 11.74 -12.68 23.74
CA GLY A 313 11.65 -12.74 25.20
C GLY A 313 11.24 -11.41 25.86
N ILE A 314 10.58 -10.52 25.11
CA ILE A 314 10.15 -9.20 25.59
C ILE A 314 8.79 -9.34 26.29
N ALA A 315 8.74 -8.91 27.56
CA ALA A 315 7.51 -8.89 28.34
C ALA A 315 6.74 -7.58 28.13
N TYR A 316 5.43 -7.67 27.91
CA TYR A 316 4.52 -6.53 27.76
C TYR A 316 3.13 -6.89 28.29
N THR A 317 2.32 -5.89 28.63
CA THR A 317 0.97 -6.05 29.21
C THR A 317 -0.16 -5.65 28.26
N GLY A 318 0.17 -5.04 27.13
CA GLY A 318 -0.76 -4.62 26.08
C GLY A 318 -0.10 -3.67 25.07
N TYR A 319 -0.87 -3.17 24.10
CA TYR A 319 -0.36 -2.36 22.98
C TYR A 319 0.55 -1.20 23.44
N THR A 320 0.07 -0.33 24.34
CA THR A 320 0.84 0.83 24.79
C THR A 320 2.19 0.44 25.38
N SER A 321 2.22 -0.59 26.25
CA SER A 321 3.47 -1.05 26.86
C SER A 321 4.45 -1.65 25.84
N LEU A 322 3.91 -2.32 24.81
CA LEU A 322 4.69 -2.97 23.76
C LEU A 322 5.36 -1.93 22.86
N VAL A 323 4.61 -0.91 22.44
CA VAL A 323 5.12 0.13 21.52
C VAL A 323 6.08 1.12 22.18
N THR A 324 6.01 1.26 23.51
CA THR A 324 6.95 2.09 24.28
C THR A 324 8.19 1.33 24.74
N HIS A 325 8.25 0.01 24.58
CA HIS A 325 9.39 -0.80 25.02
C HIS A 325 10.66 -0.45 24.22
N ALA A 326 11.79 -0.29 24.90
CA ALA A 326 13.03 0.19 24.28
C ALA A 326 13.48 -0.66 23.08
N GLU A 327 13.36 -1.99 23.19
CA GLU A 327 13.71 -2.91 22.09
C GLU A 327 12.75 -2.84 20.90
N THR A 328 11.46 -2.59 21.16
CA THR A 328 10.47 -2.34 20.10
C THR A 328 10.78 -1.02 19.40
N VAL A 329 11.10 0.04 20.15
CA VAL A 329 11.51 1.33 19.57
C VAL A 329 12.75 1.15 18.70
N ALA A 330 13.77 0.43 19.19
CA ALA A 330 14.99 0.14 18.43
C ALA A 330 14.72 -0.71 17.17
N LEU A 331 13.73 -1.61 17.19
CA LEU A 331 13.26 -2.31 15.99
C LEU A 331 12.73 -1.31 14.97
N ILE A 332 11.78 -0.46 15.38
CA ILE A 332 11.15 0.50 14.46
C ILE A 332 12.16 1.54 13.95
N GLU A 333 13.14 1.95 14.76
CA GLU A 333 14.24 2.82 14.30
C GLU A 333 15.03 2.20 13.14
N ARG A 334 15.32 0.89 13.20
CA ARG A 334 15.99 0.17 12.10
C ARG A 334 15.11 0.08 10.85
N GLU A 335 13.81 -0.11 11.01
CA GLU A 335 12.87 -0.18 9.89
C GLU A 335 12.71 1.18 9.20
N VAL A 336 12.62 2.27 9.97
CA VAL A 336 12.60 3.64 9.44
C VAL A 336 13.92 3.98 8.73
N ALA A 337 15.06 3.54 9.27
CA ALA A 337 16.36 3.72 8.63
C ALA A 337 16.42 3.00 7.26
N GLN A 338 15.98 1.74 7.19
CA GLN A 338 15.89 0.99 5.93
C GLN A 338 14.94 1.65 4.93
N ALA A 339 13.77 2.14 5.37
CA ALA A 339 12.86 2.88 4.49
C ALA A 339 13.51 4.15 3.94
N ASN A 340 14.27 4.88 4.76
CA ASN A 340 14.98 6.09 4.36
C ASN A 340 16.09 5.86 3.32
N GLU A 341 16.65 4.65 3.21
CA GLU A 341 17.60 4.29 2.15
C GLU A 341 16.96 4.27 0.76
N LEU A 342 15.64 4.10 0.69
CA LEU A 342 14.86 4.10 -0.55
C LEU A 342 14.44 5.50 -1.01
N LEU A 343 14.69 6.54 -0.20
CA LEU A 343 14.16 7.88 -0.37
C LEU A 343 15.28 8.89 -0.67
N ALA A 344 14.97 9.94 -1.43
CA ALA A 344 15.91 11.03 -1.62
C ALA A 344 16.15 11.76 -0.30
N ARG A 345 17.32 12.42 -0.14
CA ARG A 345 17.71 13.10 1.12
C ARG A 345 16.63 14.05 1.69
N ALA A 346 15.87 14.71 0.82
CA ALA A 346 14.81 15.64 1.19
C ALA A 346 13.47 14.96 1.55
N GLU A 347 13.28 13.71 1.11
CA GLU A 347 12.12 12.86 1.38
C GLU A 347 12.30 12.04 2.66
N GLN A 348 13.52 11.95 3.18
CA GLN A 348 13.83 11.17 4.37
C GLN A 348 13.18 11.73 5.62
N VAL A 349 12.56 10.84 6.39
CA VAL A 349 12.01 11.11 7.72
C VAL A 349 13.16 11.29 8.71
N LYS A 350 13.22 12.44 9.38
CA LYS A 350 14.29 12.76 10.35
C LYS A 350 13.95 12.45 11.80
N ALA A 351 12.66 12.39 12.11
CA ALA A 351 12.17 11.98 13.41
C ALA A 351 10.81 11.31 13.24
N PHE A 352 10.50 10.36 14.11
CA PHE A 352 9.19 9.72 14.15
C PHE A 352 8.73 9.51 15.59
N ARG A 353 7.43 9.26 15.74
CA ARG A 353 6.82 8.77 16.98
C ARG A 353 5.83 7.67 16.67
N VAL A 354 5.77 6.69 17.57
CA VAL A 354 4.78 5.62 17.51
C VAL A 354 3.53 6.08 18.25
N LEU A 355 2.36 5.85 17.66
CA LEU A 355 1.08 6.13 18.29
C LEU A 355 0.91 5.24 19.53
N PRO A 356 0.48 5.81 20.67
CA PRO A 356 0.37 5.05 21.92
C PRO A 356 -0.82 4.09 21.95
N ARG A 357 -1.71 4.16 20.95
CA ARG A 357 -2.91 3.33 20.78
C ARG A 357 -3.12 3.05 19.29
N GLU A 358 -3.82 1.96 18.99
CA GLU A 358 -4.29 1.64 17.64
C GLU A 358 -5.36 2.64 17.20
N LEU A 359 -5.43 2.87 15.88
CA LEU A 359 -6.47 3.69 15.27
C LEU A 359 -7.72 2.83 15.07
N ASP A 360 -8.84 3.29 15.63
CA ASP A 360 -10.10 2.54 15.65
C ASP A 360 -11.10 3.15 14.65
N PRO A 361 -11.39 2.47 13.52
CA PRO A 361 -12.35 2.96 12.53
C PRO A 361 -13.81 2.98 13.00
N GLU A 362 -14.15 2.30 14.09
CA GLU A 362 -15.51 2.27 14.64
C GLU A 362 -15.80 3.42 15.61
N GLN A 363 -14.75 4.02 16.18
CA GLN A 363 -14.90 5.14 17.10
C GLN A 363 -15.17 6.46 16.36
N GLU A 364 -16.28 7.12 16.71
CA GLU A 364 -16.67 8.39 16.10
C GLU A 364 -15.62 9.48 16.35
N GLY A 365 -15.15 10.12 15.27
CA GLY A 365 -14.13 11.18 15.33
C GLY A 365 -12.67 10.70 15.36
N GLU A 366 -12.41 9.40 15.24
CA GLU A 366 -11.05 8.87 14.98
C GLU A 366 -10.52 9.32 13.60
N PRO A 367 -9.20 9.58 13.47
CA PRO A 367 -8.59 10.04 12.23
C PRO A 367 -8.37 8.91 11.22
N VAL A 368 -9.25 7.92 11.20
CA VAL A 368 -9.22 6.80 10.26
C VAL A 368 -10.65 6.54 9.74
N THR A 369 -10.77 6.14 8.48
CA THR A 369 -12.05 5.78 7.86
C THR A 369 -12.34 4.29 8.04
N PRO A 370 -13.58 3.81 7.78
CA PRO A 370 -13.90 2.38 7.81
C PRO A 370 -13.02 1.51 6.89
N THR A 371 -12.45 2.07 5.81
CA THR A 371 -11.49 1.39 4.93
C THR A 371 -10.03 1.48 5.41
N ARG A 372 -9.82 1.90 6.67
CA ARG A 372 -8.52 2.19 7.29
C ARG A 372 -7.70 3.29 6.63
N LYS A 373 -8.30 4.12 5.75
CA LYS A 373 -7.62 5.31 5.22
C LYS A 373 -7.54 6.40 6.28
N VAL A 374 -6.33 6.84 6.60
CA VAL A 374 -6.06 7.88 7.61
C VAL A 374 -6.33 9.28 7.08
N LYS A 375 -6.88 10.13 7.95
CA LYS A 375 -7.15 11.56 7.70
C LYS A 375 -6.01 12.42 8.30
N ARG A 376 -4.98 12.71 7.50
CA ARG A 376 -3.77 13.47 7.90
C ARG A 376 -4.06 14.76 8.68
N ARG A 377 -5.05 15.55 8.24
CA ARG A 377 -5.45 16.81 8.90
C ARG A 377 -5.90 16.58 10.35
N LEU A 378 -6.73 15.57 10.58
CA LEU A 378 -7.26 15.25 11.90
C LEU A 378 -6.19 14.65 12.82
N LEU A 379 -5.25 13.86 12.26
CA LEU A 379 -4.05 13.43 13.00
C LEU A 379 -3.18 14.63 13.43
N ALA A 380 -2.96 15.59 12.54
CA ALA A 380 -2.18 16.79 12.86
C ALA A 380 -2.84 17.61 13.98
N GLU A 381 -4.16 17.75 13.96
CA GLU A 381 -4.92 18.44 15.00
C GLU A 381 -4.81 17.72 16.35
N ARG A 382 -4.96 16.39 16.36
CA ARG A 382 -4.95 15.58 17.59
C ARG A 382 -3.55 15.44 18.20
N TYR A 383 -2.53 15.27 17.37
CA TYR A 383 -1.15 14.98 17.80
C TYR A 383 -0.19 16.16 17.55
N GLY A 384 -0.70 17.38 17.39
CA GLY A 384 0.11 18.56 17.09
C GLY A 384 1.30 18.76 18.04
N ALA A 385 1.06 18.63 19.36
CA ALA A 385 2.12 18.74 20.36
C ALA A 385 3.23 17.68 20.19
N LEU A 386 2.87 16.46 19.80
CA LEU A 386 3.82 15.37 19.54
C LEU A 386 4.62 15.63 18.26
N LEU A 387 3.98 16.21 17.24
CA LEU A 387 4.62 16.62 16.00
C LEU A 387 5.63 17.76 16.25
N ASP A 388 5.24 18.78 17.01
CA ASP A 388 6.11 19.92 17.33
C ASP A 388 7.32 19.50 18.18
N ALA A 389 7.12 18.59 19.15
CA ALA A 389 8.21 18.05 19.96
C ALA A 389 9.28 17.34 19.10
N MET A 390 8.90 16.65 18.03
CA MET A 390 9.87 16.03 17.12
C MET A 390 10.77 17.04 16.42
N TYR A 391 10.29 18.26 16.18
CA TYR A 391 11.10 19.33 15.62
C TYR A 391 12.05 19.94 16.66
N GLY A 392 11.56 20.13 17.89
CA GLY A 392 12.35 20.63 19.02
C GLY A 392 13.50 19.69 19.40
N ASP A 393 13.20 18.41 19.64
CA ASP A 393 14.21 17.40 20.00
C ASP A 393 15.33 17.27 18.96
N ALA A 394 14.97 17.37 17.67
CA ALA A 394 15.92 17.24 16.58
C ALA A 394 16.73 18.53 16.35
N GLU A 395 16.22 19.68 16.76
CA GLU A 395 16.98 20.93 16.83
C GLU A 395 17.96 20.91 18.01
N GLU A 396 17.51 20.49 19.20
CA GLU A 396 18.36 20.30 20.38
C GLU A 396 19.47 19.28 20.14
N ARG A 397 19.17 18.12 19.52
CA ARG A 397 20.20 17.12 19.16
C ARG A 397 21.23 17.65 18.17
N ARG A 398 20.83 18.54 17.25
CA ARG A 398 21.78 19.16 16.30
C ARG A 398 22.64 20.21 16.97
N ILE A 399 22.07 21.03 17.85
CA ILE A 399 22.81 22.00 18.66
C ILE A 399 23.81 21.25 19.55
N ALA A 400 23.38 20.17 20.21
CA ALA A 400 24.27 19.32 21.01
C ALA A 400 25.38 18.69 20.17
N ALA A 401 25.09 18.24 18.94
CA ALA A 401 26.09 17.68 18.02
C ALA A 401 27.09 18.74 17.51
N GLU A 402 26.66 19.96 17.19
CA GLU A 402 27.55 21.06 16.84
C GLU A 402 28.43 21.48 18.01
N LEU A 403 27.84 21.66 19.20
CA LEU A 403 28.60 21.98 20.42
C LEU A 403 29.65 20.90 20.74
N SER A 404 29.29 19.63 20.58
CA SER A 404 30.23 18.51 20.76
C SER A 404 31.37 18.53 19.74
N SER A 405 31.10 18.93 18.49
CA SER A 405 32.12 19.07 17.44
C SER A 405 33.04 20.28 17.63
N LEU A 406 32.55 21.35 18.26
CA LEU A 406 33.33 22.52 18.64
C LEU A 406 34.26 22.21 19.83
N ASP A 407 33.79 21.44 20.81
CA ASP A 407 34.60 20.97 21.94
C ASP A 407 35.76 20.05 21.51
N THR A 408 35.60 19.32 20.40
CA THR A 408 36.70 18.50 19.84
C THR A 408 37.76 19.36 19.15
N THR A 409 37.39 20.55 18.68
CA THR A 409 38.28 21.48 17.98
C THR A 409 39.05 22.39 18.95
N LEU A 410 38.56 22.60 20.16
CA LEU A 410 39.23 23.36 21.23
C LEU A 410 40.21 22.52 22.07
N ARG A 411 40.23 21.19 21.89
CA ARG A 411 41.16 20.26 22.56
C ARG A 411 42.24 19.68 21.64
N ALA A 412 42.27 20.10 20.37
CA ALA A 412 43.35 19.86 19.41
C ALA A 412 44.17 21.14 19.27
#